data_AF-A0A545TJ00-F1
#
_entry.id   AF-A0A545TJ00-F1
#
_cell.length_a   1.000
_cell.length_b   1.000
_cell.length_c   1.000
_cell.angle_alpha   90.00
_cell.angle_beta   90.00
_cell.angle_gamma   90.00
#
_symmetry.space_group_name_H-M   'P 1'
#
loop_
_entity.id
_entity.type
_entity.pdbx_description
1 polymer ?
#
loop_
_entity_poly.entity_id
_entity_poly.type
_entity_poly.pdbx_seq_one_letter_code
_entity_poly.pdbx_strand_id
1 'polypeptide(L)'
;MLSQEQFINQLFELRAQYRTDNAWVGSWDESWNDDEVLAKFIRCAFNLYEATARNNLKLTLLGGTEIRLDDQYIRNFGVTGVNGIQDESTRIHIRNARERWLKNYLYTGNKPPKPYAPVNGTGSILSEKSWTPILNDALIIGAITGGQDFALALTPEEQNAWKLMFPEDRDDPNTARPLGGKINHLVDQFGQGKSKWKRFLKTRKDMFIDPGYRNLRVFSRELLGLYFAGYEPVFTSQQLGFRPSNKPNPLDFKIYLHKLRKLGFQNSVANRRVLMQEISKFLFDDAQALGQDWTD
;
A
#
# COMPACT_ATOMS: atom_id res chain seq x y z
N MET A 1 -10.43 14.19 10.33
CA MET A 1 -8.97 14.30 10.17
C MET A 1 -8.40 14.87 11.45
N LEU A 2 -7.31 14.29 11.96
CA LEU A 2 -6.66 14.74 13.18
C LEU A 2 -5.88 16.04 12.94
N SER A 3 -5.82 16.92 13.94
CA SER A 3 -4.81 17.99 13.96
C SER A 3 -3.41 17.40 14.18
N GLN A 4 -2.37 18.16 13.88
CA GLN A 4 -0.99 17.76 14.13
C GLN A 4 -0.75 17.39 15.60
N GLU A 5 -1.26 18.22 16.52
CA GLU A 5 -1.14 17.97 17.96
C GLU A 5 -1.85 16.67 18.37
N GLN A 6 -3.09 16.45 17.91
CA GLN A 6 -3.83 15.22 18.20
C GLN A 6 -3.11 13.98 17.66
N PHE A 7 -2.57 14.05 16.44
CA PHE A 7 -1.82 12.96 15.82
C PHE A 7 -0.55 12.63 16.59
N ILE A 8 0.24 13.64 16.92
CA ILE A 8 1.48 13.50 17.70
C ILE A 8 1.17 12.89 19.06
N ASN A 9 0.17 13.42 19.78
CA ASN A 9 -0.22 12.93 21.10
C ASN A 9 -0.65 11.45 21.05
N GLN A 10 -1.50 11.07 20.08
CA GLN A 10 -1.90 9.67 19.92
C GLN A 10 -0.70 8.73 19.70
N LEU A 11 0.26 9.10 18.84
CA LEU A 11 1.42 8.25 18.59
C LEU A 11 2.40 8.22 19.76
N PHE A 12 2.58 9.32 20.49
CA PHE A 12 3.42 9.36 21.69
C PHE A 12 2.85 8.52 22.84
N GLU A 13 1.53 8.47 22.99
CA GLU A 13 0.86 7.55 23.93
C GLU A 13 1.09 6.09 23.55
N LEU A 14 1.16 5.79 22.24
CA LEU A 14 1.36 4.45 21.71
C LEU A 14 2.85 4.07 21.54
N ARG A 15 3.80 4.93 21.94
CA ARG A 15 5.24 4.72 21.69
C ARG A 15 5.77 3.39 22.23
N ALA A 16 5.38 3.04 23.45
CA ALA A 16 5.84 1.80 24.08
C ALA A 16 5.32 0.59 23.30
N GLN A 17 4.07 0.66 22.85
CA GLN A 17 3.46 -0.37 22.03
C GLN A 17 4.15 -0.52 20.67
N TYR A 18 4.41 0.58 19.96
CA TYR A 18 5.17 0.53 18.69
C TYR A 18 6.55 -0.10 18.88
N ARG A 19 7.31 0.36 19.89
CA ARG A 19 8.64 -0.17 20.22
C ARG A 19 8.62 -1.67 20.50
N THR A 20 7.68 -2.13 21.32
CA THR A 20 7.54 -3.56 21.65
C THR A 20 7.15 -4.39 20.44
N ASP A 21 6.13 -3.96 19.69
CA ASP A 21 5.55 -4.78 18.61
C ASP A 21 6.44 -4.84 17.36
N ASN A 22 7.39 -3.91 17.22
CA ASN A 22 8.29 -3.84 16.07
C ASN A 22 9.73 -3.59 16.52
N ALA A 23 10.19 -4.34 17.53
CA ALA A 23 11.50 -4.16 18.16
C ALA A 23 12.69 -4.14 17.19
N TRP A 24 12.54 -4.74 16.00
CA TRP A 24 13.53 -4.74 14.92
C TRP A 24 13.83 -3.34 14.34
N VAL A 25 12.92 -2.37 14.45
CA VAL A 25 13.22 -0.96 14.10
C VAL A 25 14.13 -0.33 15.16
N GLY A 26 14.08 -0.85 16.39
CA GLY A 26 14.95 -0.43 17.48
C GLY A 26 16.42 -0.86 17.31
N SER A 27 16.71 -1.79 16.40
CA SER A 27 18.08 -2.21 16.07
C SER A 27 18.67 -1.51 14.85
N TRP A 28 17.97 -0.53 14.27
CA TRP A 28 18.49 0.30 13.19
C TRP A 28 19.52 1.32 13.70
N ASP A 29 20.41 1.77 12.82
CA ASP A 29 21.37 2.85 13.12
C ASP A 29 20.64 4.11 13.60
N GLU A 30 19.54 4.48 12.92
CA GLU A 30 18.57 5.46 13.40
C GLU A 30 17.47 4.76 14.20
N SER A 31 17.83 4.33 15.42
CA SER A 31 16.92 3.61 16.30
C SER A 31 15.79 4.50 16.82
N TRP A 32 14.54 4.06 16.66
CA TRP A 32 13.40 4.73 17.28
C TRP A 32 13.28 4.54 18.80
N ASN A 33 14.26 3.86 19.43
CA ASN A 33 14.38 3.80 20.88
C ASN A 33 14.90 5.13 21.44
N ASP A 34 15.56 5.94 20.60
CA ASP A 34 15.82 7.34 20.84
C ASP A 34 14.52 8.15 20.62
N ASP A 35 14.12 8.93 21.64
CA ASP A 35 12.90 9.74 21.60
C ASP A 35 12.98 10.88 20.57
N GLU A 36 14.16 11.43 20.27
CA GLU A 36 14.35 12.44 19.22
C GLU A 36 14.17 11.84 17.83
N VAL A 37 14.70 10.64 17.61
CA VAL A 37 14.53 9.89 16.35
C VAL A 37 13.06 9.49 16.18
N LEU A 38 12.41 8.99 17.24
CA LEU A 38 10.98 8.68 17.20
C LEU A 38 10.14 9.92 16.88
N ALA A 39 10.45 11.08 17.49
CA ALA A 39 9.77 12.33 17.19
C ALA A 39 9.90 12.72 15.70
N LYS A 40 11.07 12.48 15.08
CA LYS A 40 11.26 12.67 13.62
C LYS A 40 10.36 11.73 12.82
N PHE A 41 10.30 10.44 13.15
CA PHE A 41 9.40 9.50 12.47
C PHE A 41 7.92 9.88 12.62
N ILE A 42 7.49 10.32 13.80
CA ILE A 42 6.11 10.77 14.06
C ILE A 42 5.77 12.00 13.23
N ARG A 43 6.67 13.00 13.15
CA ARG A 43 6.48 14.18 12.30
C ARG A 43 6.37 13.78 10.83
N CYS A 44 7.22 12.85 10.40
CA CYS A 44 7.14 12.35 9.03
C CYS A 44 5.79 11.68 8.75
N ALA A 45 5.36 10.82 9.67
CA ALA A 45 4.07 10.16 9.60
C ALA A 45 2.89 11.14 9.60
N PHE A 46 2.96 12.27 10.31
CA PHE A 46 1.90 13.27 10.25
C PHE A 46 1.75 13.89 8.85
N ASN A 47 2.85 14.31 8.23
CA ASN A 47 2.76 14.91 6.89
C ASN A 47 2.26 13.89 5.88
N LEU A 48 2.64 12.61 6.05
CA LEU A 48 2.14 11.50 5.25
C LEU A 48 0.62 11.34 5.45
N TYR A 49 0.16 11.24 6.70
CA TYR A 49 -1.24 11.16 7.05
C TYR A 49 -2.06 12.30 6.43
N GLU A 50 -1.58 13.54 6.55
CA GLU A 50 -2.25 14.73 6.02
C GLU A 50 -2.27 14.73 4.48
N ALA A 51 -1.14 14.47 3.83
CA ALA A 51 -1.04 14.40 2.38
C ALA A 51 -1.96 13.31 1.82
N THR A 52 -2.03 12.16 2.51
CA THR A 52 -2.96 11.09 2.16
C THR A 52 -4.38 11.56 2.36
N ALA A 53 -4.79 12.00 3.54
CA ALA A 53 -6.18 12.39 3.80
C ALA A 53 -6.72 13.44 2.81
N ARG A 54 -5.83 14.29 2.29
CA ARG A 54 -6.13 15.36 1.33
C ARG A 54 -5.84 15.03 -0.14
N ASN A 55 -5.45 13.80 -0.47
CA ASN A 55 -5.17 13.41 -1.85
C ASN A 55 -6.41 13.63 -2.75
N ASN A 56 -6.22 14.46 -3.79
CA ASN A 56 -7.29 14.84 -4.72
C ASN A 56 -7.66 13.71 -5.68
N LEU A 57 -6.76 12.76 -5.93
CA LEU A 57 -7.05 11.57 -6.74
C LEU A 57 -8.04 10.63 -6.05
N LYS A 58 -8.20 10.76 -4.73
CA LYS A 58 -9.00 9.86 -3.89
C LYS A 58 -8.67 8.38 -4.11
N LEU A 59 -7.40 8.10 -4.40
CA LEU A 59 -6.86 6.78 -4.65
C LEU A 59 -5.51 6.61 -3.95
N THR A 60 -5.35 5.50 -3.23
CA THR A 60 -4.08 5.08 -2.65
C THR A 60 -3.64 3.72 -3.21
N LEU A 61 -2.37 3.61 -3.61
CA LEU A 61 -1.81 2.34 -4.08
C LEU A 61 -1.35 1.49 -2.89
N LEU A 62 -1.66 0.20 -2.95
CA LEU A 62 -1.23 -0.83 -2.01
C LEU A 62 -0.23 -1.77 -2.68
N GLY A 63 0.61 -2.42 -1.89
CA GLY A 63 1.53 -3.44 -2.38
C GLY A 63 2.81 -3.55 -1.57
N GLY A 64 3.80 -4.25 -2.15
CA GLY A 64 5.14 -4.36 -1.58
C GLY A 64 5.79 -3.01 -1.33
N THR A 65 6.88 -2.96 -0.58
CA THR A 65 7.64 -1.70 -0.47
C THR A 65 8.13 -1.27 -1.84
N GLU A 66 8.53 -2.22 -2.68
CA GLU A 66 9.20 -2.03 -3.98
C GLU A 66 8.38 -1.27 -5.02
N ILE A 67 7.04 -1.31 -4.95
CA ILE A 67 6.20 -0.50 -5.86
C ILE A 67 6.35 1.00 -5.59
N ARG A 68 6.91 1.38 -4.44
CA ARG A 68 7.15 2.77 -4.05
C ARG A 68 8.43 3.34 -4.68
N LEU A 69 9.23 2.51 -5.34
CA LEU A 69 10.38 2.88 -6.18
C LEU A 69 10.12 2.69 -7.68
N ASP A 70 8.96 2.18 -8.06
CA ASP A 70 8.65 1.92 -9.46
C ASP A 70 8.48 3.22 -10.26
N ASP A 71 9.31 3.34 -11.30
CA ASP A 71 9.37 4.49 -12.20
C ASP A 71 8.01 4.83 -12.85
N GLN A 72 7.17 3.84 -13.14
CA GLN A 72 5.86 4.04 -13.76
C GLN A 72 4.83 4.50 -12.73
N TYR A 73 4.80 3.91 -11.54
CA TYR A 73 3.88 4.35 -10.48
C TYR A 73 4.23 5.76 -9.98
N ILE A 74 5.51 6.07 -9.78
CA ILE A 74 5.97 7.42 -9.42
C ILE A 74 5.51 8.46 -10.44
N ARG A 75 5.58 8.16 -11.74
CA ARG A 75 5.17 9.09 -12.81
C ARG A 75 3.66 9.27 -12.90
N ASN A 76 2.90 8.18 -12.76
CA ASN A 76 1.45 8.20 -12.98
C ASN A 76 0.68 8.66 -11.75
N PHE A 77 1.24 8.43 -10.57
CA PHE A 77 0.56 8.70 -9.30
C PHE A 77 1.23 9.79 -8.49
N GLY A 78 2.51 10.08 -8.69
CA GLY A 78 3.25 11.07 -7.93
C GLY A 78 3.99 10.47 -6.73
N VAL A 79 4.60 11.36 -5.94
CA VAL A 79 5.34 11.05 -4.71
C VAL A 79 4.93 12.06 -3.65
N THR A 80 4.34 11.62 -2.55
CA THR A 80 4.22 12.45 -1.34
C THR A 80 5.41 12.16 -0.45
N GLY A 81 6.57 12.71 -0.84
CA GLY A 81 7.64 12.89 0.12
C GLY A 81 7.14 13.89 1.15
N VAL A 82 7.00 13.44 2.38
CA VAL A 82 6.69 14.18 3.62
C VAL A 82 7.37 15.56 3.73
N ASN A 83 8.45 15.85 3.00
CA ASN A 83 9.09 17.17 2.86
C ASN A 83 9.71 17.39 1.46
N GLY A 84 9.16 16.77 0.40
CA GLY A 84 9.82 16.70 -0.91
C GLY A 84 11.02 15.74 -0.85
N ILE A 85 10.77 14.49 -1.25
CA ILE A 85 11.76 13.43 -1.46
C ILE A 85 12.84 13.36 -0.36
N GLN A 86 12.59 12.51 0.65
CA GLN A 86 13.41 12.44 1.86
C GLN A 86 14.80 11.83 1.62
N ASP A 87 15.04 11.19 0.47
CA ASP A 87 16.31 10.55 0.15
C ASP A 87 16.84 10.95 -1.25
N GLU A 88 18.15 11.18 -1.33
CA GLU A 88 18.84 11.54 -2.57
C GLU A 88 18.69 10.44 -3.64
N SER A 89 18.55 9.17 -3.26
CA SER A 89 18.31 8.05 -4.20
C SER A 89 16.97 8.16 -4.93
N THR A 90 15.89 8.54 -4.25
CA THR A 90 14.57 8.81 -4.87
C THR A 90 14.62 10.11 -5.67
N ARG A 91 15.42 11.11 -5.24
CA ARG A 91 15.65 12.34 -6.05
C ARG A 91 16.38 12.01 -7.34
N ILE A 92 17.42 11.20 -7.25
CA ILE A 92 18.19 10.68 -8.38
C ILE A 92 17.29 9.81 -9.25
N HIS A 93 16.42 8.95 -8.70
CA HIS A 93 15.49 8.15 -9.50
C HIS A 93 14.48 9.02 -10.24
N ILE A 94 13.85 9.99 -9.58
CA ILE A 94 12.93 10.94 -10.23
C ILE A 94 13.66 11.77 -11.30
N ARG A 95 14.88 12.22 -11.02
CA ARG A 95 15.73 12.96 -11.95
C ARG A 95 16.11 12.09 -13.16
N ASN A 96 16.56 10.85 -12.93
CA ASN A 96 16.93 9.89 -13.98
C ASN A 96 15.70 9.48 -14.80
N ALA A 97 14.53 9.32 -14.17
CA ALA A 97 13.27 9.06 -14.84
C ALA A 97 12.91 10.22 -15.79
N ARG A 98 13.07 11.46 -15.32
CA ARG A 98 12.87 12.68 -16.12
C ARG A 98 13.91 12.85 -17.23
N GLU A 99 15.18 12.56 -16.97
CA GLU A 99 16.26 12.62 -17.95
C GLU A 99 16.12 11.54 -19.03
N ARG A 100 15.71 10.31 -18.66
CA ARG A 100 15.35 9.24 -19.62
C ARG A 100 14.18 9.65 -20.51
N TRP A 101 13.17 10.34 -19.96
CA TRP A 101 12.04 10.88 -20.72
C TRP A 101 12.50 11.95 -21.74
N LEU A 102 13.31 12.91 -21.29
CA LEU A 102 13.88 13.95 -22.15
C LEU A 102 14.75 13.35 -23.27
N LYS A 103 15.62 12.37 -22.96
CA LYS A 103 16.44 11.70 -23.97
C LYS A 103 15.59 10.96 -25.00
N ASN A 104 14.58 10.19 -24.58
CA ASN A 104 13.72 9.48 -25.54
C ASN A 104 12.95 10.44 -26.46
N TYR A 105 12.47 11.57 -25.94
CA TYR A 105 11.81 12.61 -26.74
C TYR A 105 12.76 13.24 -27.77
N LEU A 106 14.00 13.56 -27.36
CA LEU A 106 14.99 14.20 -28.22
C LEU A 106 15.58 13.26 -29.30
N TYR A 107 15.73 11.96 -29.00
CA TYR A 107 16.37 11.00 -29.92
C TYR A 107 15.43 10.35 -30.93
N THR A 108 14.15 10.17 -30.59
CA THR A 108 13.24 9.38 -31.44
C THR A 108 12.25 10.22 -32.24
N GLY A 109 12.11 11.52 -31.94
CA GLY A 109 11.13 12.41 -32.57
C GLY A 109 9.66 12.05 -32.30
N ASN A 110 9.41 10.87 -31.72
CA ASN A 110 8.11 10.45 -31.26
C ASN A 110 7.75 11.27 -30.03
N LYS A 111 6.66 12.04 -30.12
CA LYS A 111 5.99 12.53 -28.92
C LYS A 111 5.64 11.30 -28.08
N PRO A 112 6.19 11.15 -26.85
CA PRO A 112 5.67 10.14 -25.95
C PRO A 112 4.15 10.36 -25.78
N PRO A 113 3.37 9.32 -25.42
CA PRO A 113 1.95 9.50 -25.12
C PRO A 113 1.78 10.75 -24.25
N LYS A 114 0.77 11.58 -24.59
CA LYS A 114 0.51 12.91 -23.98
C LYS A 114 0.91 12.88 -22.51
N PRO A 115 1.59 13.92 -21.97
CA PRO A 115 1.91 13.95 -20.55
C PRO A 115 0.62 13.66 -19.78
N TYR A 116 0.58 12.50 -19.12
CA TYR A 116 -0.46 12.23 -18.14
C TYR A 116 -0.37 13.36 -17.12
N ALA A 117 -1.55 13.86 -16.72
CA ALA A 117 -1.76 15.18 -16.15
C ALA A 117 -0.58 15.62 -15.27
N PRO A 118 -0.05 16.86 -15.44
CA PRO A 118 0.97 17.37 -14.55
C PRO A 118 0.51 17.11 -13.12
N VAL A 119 1.36 16.47 -12.31
CA VAL A 119 1.12 16.22 -10.89
C VAL A 119 1.19 17.59 -10.19
N ASN A 120 0.16 18.39 -10.42
CA ASN A 120 -0.09 19.68 -9.80
C ASN A 120 -0.79 19.39 -8.47
N GLY A 121 -0.04 18.83 -7.51
CA GLY A 121 -0.55 18.53 -6.17
C GLY A 121 -0.01 17.24 -5.55
N THR A 122 -0.40 16.99 -4.31
CA THR A 122 -0.18 15.75 -3.55
C THR A 122 -0.75 14.55 -4.32
N GLY A 123 0.14 13.80 -4.97
CA GLY A 123 -0.17 12.53 -5.65
C GLY A 123 -0.34 11.34 -4.69
N SER A 124 -0.44 10.12 -5.22
CA SER A 124 -0.35 8.88 -4.43
C SER A 124 1.09 8.65 -3.97
N ILE A 125 1.22 7.87 -2.90
CA ILE A 125 2.26 8.09 -1.91
C ILE A 125 3.33 7.03 -1.98
N LEU A 126 4.51 7.42 -2.47
CA LEU A 126 5.64 6.52 -2.65
C LEU A 126 6.94 7.24 -2.22
N SER A 127 7.49 6.96 -1.04
CA SER A 127 8.85 7.38 -0.64
C SER A 127 9.41 6.38 0.37
N GLU A 128 10.68 5.96 0.23
CA GLU A 128 11.11 4.64 0.69
C GLU A 128 12.24 4.55 1.73
N LYS A 129 12.98 5.60 2.09
CA LYS A 129 14.00 5.41 3.14
C LYS A 129 13.36 5.32 4.53
N SER A 130 13.67 4.26 5.26
CA SER A 130 13.21 4.02 6.63
C SER A 130 11.68 3.91 6.73
N TRP A 131 11.03 3.14 5.85
CA TRP A 131 9.58 2.85 5.89
C TRP A 131 9.20 2.10 7.17
N THR A 132 8.94 2.86 8.23
CA THR A 132 8.56 2.32 9.53
C THR A 132 7.09 1.89 9.55
N PRO A 133 6.70 1.01 10.49
CA PRO A 133 5.30 0.71 10.76
C PRO A 133 4.43 1.95 11.02
N ILE A 134 4.99 3.00 11.64
CA ILE A 134 4.28 4.26 11.89
C ILE A 134 3.94 4.98 10.57
N LEU A 135 4.87 5.01 9.61
CA LEU A 135 4.60 5.57 8.28
C LEU A 135 3.52 4.76 7.54
N ASN A 136 3.61 3.44 7.59
CA ASN A 136 2.60 2.57 6.98
C ASN A 136 1.20 2.81 7.56
N ASP A 137 1.10 2.90 8.89
CA ASP A 137 -0.17 3.10 9.56
C ASP A 137 -0.74 4.49 9.26
N ALA A 138 0.12 5.51 9.15
CA ALA A 138 -0.27 6.85 8.76
C ALA A 138 -0.78 6.95 7.32
N LEU A 139 -0.16 6.22 6.39
CA LEU A 139 -0.67 6.07 5.02
C LEU A 139 -2.09 5.50 5.03
N ILE A 140 -2.28 4.35 5.68
CA ILE A 140 -3.56 3.64 5.67
C ILE A 140 -4.66 4.44 6.39
N ILE A 141 -4.40 4.90 7.61
CA ILE A 141 -5.37 5.66 8.41
C ILE A 141 -5.65 7.03 7.76
N GLY A 142 -4.65 7.64 7.12
CA GLY A 142 -4.81 8.88 6.35
C GLY A 142 -5.72 8.70 5.14
N ALA A 143 -5.48 7.65 4.33
CA ALA A 143 -6.33 7.33 3.18
C ALA A 143 -7.77 7.00 3.59
N ILE A 144 -7.95 6.21 4.67
CA ILE A 144 -9.26 5.91 5.24
C ILE A 144 -9.95 7.19 5.72
N THR A 145 -9.24 8.07 6.42
CA THR A 145 -9.76 9.39 6.84
C THR A 145 -10.22 10.22 5.65
N GLY A 146 -9.48 10.15 4.54
CA GLY A 146 -9.79 10.85 3.29
C GLY A 146 -10.93 10.23 2.48
N GLY A 147 -11.47 9.08 2.90
CA GLY A 147 -12.50 8.32 2.19
C GLY A 147 -12.02 7.83 0.82
N GLN A 148 -10.75 7.47 0.71
CA GLN A 148 -10.16 7.07 -0.56
C GLN A 148 -10.50 5.63 -0.93
N ASP A 149 -10.48 5.37 -2.23
CA ASP A 149 -10.36 4.03 -2.79
C ASP A 149 -8.90 3.57 -2.69
N PHE A 150 -8.69 2.26 -2.67
CA PHE A 150 -7.37 1.66 -2.75
C PHE A 150 -7.26 0.73 -3.96
N ALA A 151 -6.08 0.60 -4.53
CA ALA A 151 -5.81 -0.35 -5.59
C ALA A 151 -4.49 -1.08 -5.35
N LEU A 152 -4.51 -2.40 -5.50
CA LEU A 152 -3.30 -3.21 -5.49
C LEU A 152 -2.45 -2.92 -6.73
N ALA A 153 -1.27 -2.38 -6.53
CA ALA A 153 -0.23 -2.27 -7.54
C ALA A 153 0.67 -3.51 -7.47
N LEU A 154 0.90 -4.14 -8.62
CA LEU A 154 1.79 -5.29 -8.76
C LEU A 154 3.20 -4.82 -9.13
N THR A 155 4.24 -5.45 -8.59
CA THR A 155 5.63 -5.27 -9.06
C THR A 155 5.78 -5.78 -10.51
N PRO A 156 6.84 -5.40 -11.25
CA PRO A 156 7.08 -5.95 -12.59
C PRO A 156 7.09 -7.49 -12.65
N GLU A 157 7.66 -8.15 -11.64
CA GLU A 157 7.70 -9.61 -11.52
C GLU A 157 6.29 -10.19 -11.28
N GLU A 158 5.48 -9.53 -10.45
CA GLU A 158 4.08 -9.88 -10.21
C GLU A 158 3.21 -9.68 -11.44
N GLN A 159 3.39 -8.58 -12.16
CA GLN A 159 2.70 -8.33 -13.43
C GLN A 159 3.06 -9.38 -14.49
N ASN A 160 4.33 -9.75 -14.58
CA ASN A 160 4.78 -10.79 -15.51
C ASN A 160 4.16 -12.15 -15.14
N ALA A 161 4.13 -12.50 -13.85
CA ALA A 161 3.46 -13.71 -13.38
C ALA A 161 1.95 -13.69 -13.69
N TRP A 162 1.28 -12.54 -13.53
CA TRP A 162 -0.12 -12.37 -13.91
C TRP A 162 -0.33 -12.66 -15.40
N LYS A 163 0.45 -12.01 -16.27
CA LYS A 163 0.38 -12.18 -17.73
C LYS A 163 0.71 -13.61 -18.19
N LEU A 164 1.52 -14.35 -17.45
CA LEU A 164 1.78 -15.77 -17.72
C LEU A 164 0.61 -16.65 -17.32
N MET A 165 -0.08 -16.31 -16.22
CA MET A 165 -1.22 -17.08 -15.71
C MET A 165 -2.52 -16.82 -16.49
N PHE A 166 -2.71 -15.60 -16.99
CA PHE A 166 -3.90 -15.14 -17.71
C PHE A 166 -3.50 -14.47 -19.03
N PRO A 167 -3.05 -15.25 -20.03
CA PRO A 167 -2.58 -14.70 -21.31
C PRO A 167 -3.66 -13.94 -22.07
N GLU A 168 -4.93 -14.23 -21.86
CA GLU A 168 -6.06 -13.51 -22.44
C GLU A 168 -6.14 -12.04 -21.99
N ASP A 169 -5.53 -11.69 -20.87
CA ASP A 169 -5.47 -10.31 -20.37
C ASP A 169 -4.28 -9.52 -20.96
N ARG A 170 -3.48 -10.10 -21.88
CA ARG A 170 -2.29 -9.44 -22.47
C ARG A 170 -2.64 -8.37 -23.50
N ASP A 171 -3.72 -8.57 -24.26
CA ASP A 171 -4.02 -7.81 -25.47
C ASP A 171 -5.26 -6.92 -25.36
N ASP A 172 -5.88 -6.79 -24.19
CA ASP A 172 -7.02 -5.88 -24.03
C ASP A 172 -6.52 -4.42 -23.97
N PRO A 173 -6.80 -3.57 -24.96
CA PRO A 173 -6.35 -2.16 -24.96
C PRO A 173 -6.95 -1.32 -23.81
N ASN A 174 -7.91 -1.85 -23.04
CA ASN A 174 -8.36 -1.25 -21.78
C ASN A 174 -7.45 -1.55 -20.58
N THR A 175 -6.47 -2.46 -20.71
CA THR A 175 -5.42 -2.77 -19.71
C THR A 175 -4.53 -1.59 -19.35
N ALA A 176 -4.50 -0.55 -20.20
CA ALA A 176 -3.71 0.65 -19.99
C ALA A 176 -4.50 1.83 -19.39
N ARG A 177 -5.77 1.65 -18.99
CA ARG A 177 -6.53 2.75 -18.41
C ARG A 177 -5.94 3.11 -17.03
N PRO A 178 -5.48 4.36 -16.83
CA PRO A 178 -4.89 4.79 -15.57
C PRO A 178 -5.88 4.59 -14.44
N LEU A 179 -5.37 4.20 -13.27
CA LEU A 179 -6.14 3.95 -12.05
C LEU A 179 -6.97 5.17 -11.53
N GLY A 180 -7.05 6.28 -12.27
CA GLY A 180 -7.70 7.54 -11.88
C GLY A 180 -9.22 7.61 -12.06
N GLY A 181 -9.92 6.48 -12.22
CA GLY A 181 -11.38 6.44 -12.25
C GLY A 181 -11.92 5.81 -10.96
N LYS A 182 -13.04 6.34 -10.42
CA LYS A 182 -13.79 5.65 -9.36
C LYS A 182 -13.97 4.18 -9.78
N ILE A 183 -13.56 3.25 -8.91
CA ILE A 183 -13.60 1.79 -9.14
C ILE A 183 -15.02 1.28 -9.51
N ASN A 184 -16.03 2.13 -9.32
CA ASN A 184 -17.45 1.93 -9.54
C ASN A 184 -17.91 1.44 -10.93
N HIS A 185 -17.13 1.61 -12.01
CA HIS A 185 -17.64 1.32 -13.36
C HIS A 185 -17.27 -0.05 -13.95
N LEU A 186 -16.47 -0.86 -13.25
CA LEU A 186 -15.94 -2.11 -13.81
C LEU A 186 -16.06 -3.32 -12.85
N VAL A 187 -17.01 -3.31 -11.92
CA VAL A 187 -17.32 -4.51 -11.14
C VAL A 187 -17.61 -5.64 -12.13
N ASP A 188 -16.82 -6.71 -12.05
CA ASP A 188 -17.00 -7.85 -12.93
C ASP A 188 -18.35 -8.52 -12.67
N GLN A 189 -19.28 -8.30 -13.59
CA GLN A 189 -20.66 -8.81 -13.52
C GLN A 189 -20.73 -10.34 -13.50
N PHE A 190 -19.65 -11.04 -13.87
CA PHE A 190 -19.62 -12.49 -14.01
C PHE A 190 -18.71 -13.20 -12.98
N GLY A 191 -18.09 -12.47 -12.04
CA GLY A 191 -17.28 -13.07 -10.97
C GLY A 191 -15.97 -13.78 -11.41
N GLN A 192 -15.57 -13.61 -12.67
CA GLN A 192 -14.33 -14.15 -13.23
C GLN A 192 -13.09 -13.52 -12.57
N GLY A 193 -13.08 -12.21 -12.36
CA GLY A 193 -12.04 -11.44 -11.69
C GLY A 193 -11.79 -11.94 -10.27
N LYS A 194 -12.85 -12.20 -9.48
CA LYS A 194 -12.70 -12.76 -8.13
C LYS A 194 -11.98 -14.11 -8.17
N SER A 195 -12.31 -14.96 -9.14
CA SER A 195 -11.69 -16.27 -9.31
C SER A 195 -10.24 -16.18 -9.81
N LYS A 196 -9.94 -15.27 -10.75
CA LYS A 196 -8.58 -14.98 -11.22
C LYS A 196 -7.68 -14.49 -10.08
N TRP A 197 -8.13 -13.48 -9.34
CA TRP A 197 -7.40 -12.95 -8.19
C TRP A 197 -7.21 -13.99 -7.08
N LYS A 198 -8.23 -14.81 -6.78
CA LYS A 198 -8.10 -15.94 -5.84
C LYS A 198 -6.98 -16.89 -6.27
N ARG A 199 -6.96 -17.28 -7.55
CA ARG A 199 -5.92 -18.17 -8.09
C ARG A 199 -4.54 -17.53 -8.03
N PHE A 200 -4.41 -16.28 -8.45
CA PHE A 200 -3.14 -15.56 -8.46
C PHE A 200 -2.55 -15.43 -7.05
N LEU A 201 -3.34 -14.92 -6.09
CA LEU A 201 -2.89 -14.69 -4.72
C LEU A 201 -2.59 -16.00 -3.97
N LYS A 202 -3.28 -17.11 -4.30
CA LYS A 202 -2.95 -18.44 -3.78
C LYS A 202 -1.58 -18.93 -4.25
N THR A 203 -1.18 -18.58 -5.48
CA THR A 203 0.15 -18.94 -6.03
C THR A 203 1.24 -17.97 -5.57
N ARG A 204 0.91 -16.69 -5.34
CA ARG A 204 1.86 -15.63 -4.94
C ARG A 204 1.84 -15.35 -3.44
N LYS A 205 2.13 -16.38 -2.64
CA LYS A 205 2.21 -16.27 -1.17
C LYS A 205 3.27 -15.25 -0.71
N ASP A 206 4.29 -15.02 -1.54
CA ASP A 206 5.35 -14.03 -1.36
C ASP A 206 4.85 -12.58 -1.34
N MET A 207 3.63 -12.29 -1.81
CA MET A 207 3.01 -10.97 -1.64
C MET A 207 2.60 -10.71 -0.18
N PHE A 208 2.29 -11.77 0.56
CA PHE A 208 1.83 -11.68 1.94
C PHE A 208 2.94 -11.87 2.95
N ILE A 209 3.93 -12.71 2.62
CA ILE A 209 4.98 -13.16 3.53
C ILE A 209 6.34 -12.94 2.87
N ASP A 210 7.27 -12.40 3.64
CA ASP A 210 8.65 -12.26 3.22
C ASP A 210 9.30 -13.65 3.13
N PRO A 211 9.83 -14.05 1.96
CA PRO A 211 10.41 -15.38 1.78
C PRO A 211 11.68 -15.61 2.60
N GLY A 212 12.43 -14.56 2.96
CA GLY A 212 13.66 -14.66 3.74
C GLY A 212 13.42 -14.65 5.24
N TYR A 213 12.61 -13.71 5.73
CA TYR A 213 12.38 -13.49 7.16
C TYR A 213 11.12 -14.16 7.70
N ARG A 214 10.28 -14.73 6.82
CA ARG A 214 9.02 -15.42 7.15
C ARG A 214 7.99 -14.57 7.90
N ASN A 215 8.19 -13.26 7.95
CA ASN A 215 7.28 -12.28 8.53
C ASN A 215 6.23 -11.84 7.52
N LEU A 216 5.08 -11.36 8.00
CA LEU A 216 4.11 -10.75 7.11
C LEU A 216 4.67 -9.45 6.51
N ARG A 217 4.49 -9.29 5.20
CA ARG A 217 4.88 -8.07 4.46
C ARG A 217 3.91 -6.94 4.76
N VAL A 218 4.34 -5.74 4.36
CA VAL A 218 3.57 -4.49 4.45
C VAL A 218 2.15 -4.67 3.88
N PHE A 219 2.01 -5.29 2.72
CA PHE A 219 0.70 -5.52 2.09
C PHE A 219 -0.29 -6.27 3.00
N SER A 220 0.16 -7.29 3.74
CA SER A 220 -0.69 -8.01 4.70
C SER A 220 -1.19 -7.10 5.83
N ARG A 221 -0.33 -6.19 6.32
CA ARG A 221 -0.70 -5.19 7.32
C ARG A 221 -1.72 -4.20 6.78
N GLU A 222 -1.53 -3.74 5.54
CA GLU A 222 -2.44 -2.84 4.84
C GLU A 222 -3.84 -3.46 4.69
N LEU A 223 -3.93 -4.73 4.25
CA LEU A 223 -5.20 -5.46 4.11
C LEU A 223 -5.96 -5.58 5.43
N LEU A 224 -5.27 -5.87 6.53
CA LEU A 224 -5.89 -5.91 7.85
C LEU A 224 -6.43 -4.53 8.26
N GLY A 225 -5.76 -3.44 7.90
CA GLY A 225 -6.26 -2.08 8.14
C GLY A 225 -7.54 -1.78 7.38
N LEU A 226 -7.61 -2.16 6.10
CA LEU A 226 -8.81 -2.03 5.30
C LEU A 226 -9.97 -2.85 5.89
N TYR A 227 -9.70 -4.11 6.27
CA TYR A 227 -10.66 -4.95 6.96
C TYR A 227 -11.20 -4.30 8.24
N PHE A 228 -10.31 -3.76 9.08
CA PHE A 228 -10.71 -3.11 10.33
C PHE A 228 -11.55 -1.86 10.15
N ALA A 229 -11.33 -1.11 9.07
CA ALA A 229 -12.12 0.05 8.68
C ALA A 229 -13.42 -0.30 7.93
N GLY A 230 -13.68 -1.59 7.67
CA GLY A 230 -14.88 -2.03 6.97
C GLY A 230 -14.87 -1.63 5.49
N TYR A 231 -13.71 -1.69 4.85
CA TYR A 231 -13.62 -1.61 3.39
C TYR A 231 -14.14 -2.90 2.75
N GLU A 232 -14.46 -2.84 1.46
CA GLU A 232 -14.91 -3.98 0.66
C GLU A 232 -13.94 -4.19 -0.51
N PRO A 233 -13.49 -5.44 -0.77
CA PRO A 233 -12.71 -5.74 -1.96
C PRO A 233 -13.59 -5.63 -3.21
N VAL A 234 -13.02 -5.06 -4.26
CA VAL A 234 -13.63 -4.97 -5.59
C VAL A 234 -12.75 -5.69 -6.58
N PHE A 235 -13.31 -6.71 -7.20
CA PHE A 235 -12.61 -7.53 -8.18
C PHE A 235 -13.02 -7.15 -9.58
N THR A 236 -12.02 -6.87 -10.41
CA THR A 236 -12.15 -6.79 -11.85
C THR A 236 -11.22 -7.83 -12.49
N SER A 237 -11.30 -8.03 -13.80
CA SER A 237 -10.38 -8.93 -14.50
C SER A 237 -8.91 -8.47 -14.41
N GLN A 238 -8.65 -7.19 -14.16
CA GLN A 238 -7.30 -6.61 -14.25
C GLN A 238 -6.82 -5.94 -12.95
N GLN A 239 -7.73 -5.66 -12.03
CA GLN A 239 -7.47 -4.89 -10.82
C GLN A 239 -8.18 -5.51 -9.62
N LEU A 240 -7.44 -5.63 -8.53
CA LEU A 240 -7.97 -5.79 -7.18
C LEU A 240 -7.96 -4.41 -6.52
N GLY A 241 -9.16 -3.90 -6.23
CA GLY A 241 -9.37 -2.63 -5.56
C GLY A 241 -10.07 -2.79 -4.22
N PHE A 242 -10.17 -1.70 -3.46
CA PHE A 242 -10.92 -1.65 -2.21
C PHE A 242 -11.61 -0.32 -2.09
N ARG A 243 -12.87 -0.34 -1.65
CA ARG A 243 -13.67 0.87 -1.46
C ARG A 243 -14.24 0.91 -0.04
N PRO A 244 -14.49 2.10 0.53
CA PRO A 244 -15.17 2.18 1.81
C PRO A 244 -16.59 1.59 1.68
N SER A 245 -17.03 0.82 2.67
CA SER A 245 -18.45 0.42 2.75
C SER A 245 -19.32 1.65 2.98
N ASN A 246 -20.64 1.49 2.82
CA ASN A 246 -21.60 2.57 3.09
C ASN A 246 -21.57 3.07 4.54
N LYS A 247 -21.02 2.28 5.47
CA LYS A 247 -20.87 2.60 6.90
C LYS A 247 -19.48 2.16 7.35
N PRO A 248 -18.42 2.91 7.00
CA PRO A 248 -17.06 2.54 7.39
C PRO A 248 -16.92 2.59 8.91
N ASN A 249 -16.13 1.67 9.45
CA ASN A 249 -15.85 1.61 10.88
C ASN A 249 -14.89 2.75 11.25
N PRO A 250 -15.14 3.51 12.33
CA PRO A 250 -14.17 4.44 12.86
C PRO A 250 -12.85 3.72 13.18
N LEU A 251 -11.74 4.28 12.72
CA LEU A 251 -10.41 3.72 12.91
C LEU A 251 -9.42 4.84 13.21
N ASP A 252 -8.90 4.85 14.44
CA ASP A 252 -7.74 5.64 14.84
C ASP A 252 -6.55 4.71 15.12
N PHE A 253 -5.38 5.29 15.44
CA PHE A 253 -4.17 4.51 15.70
C PHE A 253 -4.32 3.54 16.88
N LYS A 254 -5.04 3.95 17.93
CA LYS A 254 -5.24 3.13 19.13
C LYS A 254 -6.10 1.90 18.84
N ILE A 255 -7.24 2.09 18.16
CA ILE A 255 -8.14 1.02 17.73
C ILE A 255 -7.42 0.09 16.76
N TYR A 256 -6.70 0.66 15.79
CA TYR A 256 -5.97 -0.10 14.78
C TYR A 256 -4.90 -1.01 15.40
N LEU A 257 -4.02 -0.47 16.25
CA LEU A 257 -2.99 -1.27 16.91
C LEU A 257 -3.58 -2.29 17.88
N HIS A 258 -4.65 -1.95 18.59
CA HIS A 258 -5.36 -2.91 19.44
C HIS A 258 -5.89 -4.11 18.64
N LYS A 259 -6.53 -3.85 17.48
CA LYS A 259 -7.03 -4.91 16.59
C LYS A 259 -5.90 -5.77 16.02
N LEU A 260 -4.78 -5.18 15.62
CA LEU A 260 -3.59 -5.94 15.19
C LEU A 260 -3.07 -6.85 16.29
N ARG A 261 -2.94 -6.35 17.53
CA ARG A 261 -2.51 -7.16 18.67
C ARG A 261 -3.48 -8.28 19.01
N LYS A 262 -4.78 -8.02 18.91
CA LYS A 262 -5.83 -9.03 19.13
C LYS A 262 -5.70 -10.20 18.16
N LEU A 263 -5.24 -9.96 16.94
CA LEU A 263 -4.93 -11.02 15.96
C LEU A 263 -3.52 -11.62 16.11
N GLY A 264 -2.70 -11.09 17.03
CA GLY A 264 -1.33 -11.54 17.24
C GLY A 264 -0.35 -11.15 16.14
N PHE A 265 -0.58 -10.03 15.44
CA PHE A 265 0.26 -9.57 14.33
C PHE A 265 1.74 -9.36 14.73
N GLN A 266 2.01 -8.87 15.94
CA GLN A 266 3.36 -8.70 16.49
C GLN A 266 4.15 -10.03 16.60
N ASN A 267 3.43 -11.16 16.61
CA ASN A 267 3.98 -12.51 16.58
C ASN A 267 3.55 -13.21 15.28
N SER A 268 3.72 -12.54 14.13
CA SER A 268 3.13 -12.94 12.85
C SER A 268 3.53 -14.35 12.40
N VAL A 269 4.71 -14.84 12.79
CA VAL A 269 5.16 -16.20 12.49
C VAL A 269 4.28 -17.23 13.22
N ALA A 270 4.11 -17.06 14.54
CA ALA A 270 3.31 -17.97 15.36
C ALA A 270 1.80 -17.89 15.04
N ASN A 271 1.30 -16.70 14.70
CA ASN A 271 -0.12 -16.47 14.40
C ASN A 271 -0.46 -16.47 12.91
N ARG A 272 0.47 -16.90 12.05
CA ARG A 272 0.34 -16.73 10.60
C ARG A 272 -0.96 -17.29 10.04
N ARG A 273 -1.32 -18.51 10.47
CA ARG A 273 -2.56 -19.17 10.04
C ARG A 273 -3.80 -18.33 10.36
N VAL A 274 -3.88 -17.77 11.57
CA VAL A 274 -5.01 -16.92 11.98
C VAL A 274 -5.05 -15.64 11.14
N LEU A 275 -3.90 -14.98 10.97
CA LEU A 275 -3.79 -13.74 10.20
C LEU A 275 -4.19 -13.96 8.73
N MET A 276 -3.73 -15.06 8.12
CA MET A 276 -4.08 -15.39 6.74
C MET A 276 -5.53 -15.84 6.57
N GLN A 277 -6.13 -16.48 7.58
CA GLN A 277 -7.56 -16.78 7.59
C GLN A 277 -8.41 -15.51 7.61
N GLU A 278 -8.04 -14.50 8.40
CA GLU A 278 -8.72 -13.20 8.42
C GLU A 278 -8.57 -12.47 7.09
N ILE A 279 -7.36 -12.43 6.51
CA ILE A 279 -7.12 -11.84 5.18
C ILE A 279 -7.91 -12.59 4.09
N SER A 280 -7.92 -13.92 4.15
CA SER A 280 -8.66 -14.76 3.19
C SER A 280 -10.16 -14.54 3.27
N LYS A 281 -10.71 -14.45 4.50
CA LYS A 281 -12.11 -14.11 4.75
C LYS A 281 -12.43 -12.71 4.27
N PHE A 282 -11.57 -11.73 4.54
CA PHE A 282 -11.74 -10.36 4.08
C PHE A 282 -11.81 -10.25 2.56
N LEU A 283 -10.89 -10.92 1.84
CA LEU A 283 -10.85 -10.86 0.38
C LEU A 283 -11.98 -11.68 -0.28
N PHE A 284 -12.24 -12.89 0.21
CA PHE A 284 -13.04 -13.86 -0.54
C PHE A 284 -14.32 -14.32 0.14
N ASP A 285 -14.59 -13.88 1.37
CA ASP A 285 -15.63 -14.40 2.25
C ASP A 285 -15.45 -15.91 2.55
N ASP A 286 -14.19 -16.36 2.52
CA ASP A 286 -13.81 -17.75 2.72
C ASP A 286 -12.42 -17.79 3.39
N ALA A 287 -12.36 -18.26 4.63
CA ALA A 287 -11.14 -18.32 5.43
C ALA A 287 -10.06 -19.26 4.85
N GLN A 288 -10.40 -20.11 3.88
CA GLN A 288 -9.49 -21.06 3.26
C GLN A 288 -9.20 -20.75 1.78
N ALA A 289 -9.75 -19.65 1.26
CA ALA A 289 -9.62 -19.29 -0.15
C ALA A 289 -8.16 -19.16 -0.62
N LEU A 290 -7.27 -18.65 0.22
CA LEU A 290 -5.85 -18.51 -0.08
C LEU A 290 -5.01 -19.77 0.25
N GLY A 291 -5.65 -20.85 0.72
CA GLY A 291 -5.01 -22.11 1.11
C GLY A 291 -4.99 -22.35 2.62
N GLN A 292 -4.65 -23.58 3.03
CA GLN A 292 -4.61 -24.01 4.43
C GLN A 292 -3.18 -24.06 5.01
N ASP A 293 -2.18 -24.22 4.15
CA ASP A 293 -0.77 -24.38 4.54
C ASP A 293 -0.09 -23.02 4.71
N TRP A 294 -0.27 -22.44 5.89
CA TRP A 294 0.43 -21.22 6.33
C TRP A 294 1.40 -21.48 7.49
N THR A 295 1.67 -22.75 7.80
CA THR A 295 2.32 -23.20 9.04
C THR A 295 3.85 -23.34 8.97
N ASP A 296 4.50 -22.98 7.86
CA ASP A 296 5.93 -23.29 7.66
C ASP A 296 6.91 -22.22 8.18
#